data_AF-A0A972LDI3-F1
#
_entry.id   AF-A0A972LDI3-F1
#
_cell.length_a   1.000
_cell.length_b   1.000
_cell.length_c   1.000
_cell.angle_alpha   90.00
_cell.angle_beta   90.00
_cell.angle_gamma   90.00
#
_symmetry.space_group_name_H-M   'P 1'
#
loop_
_entity.id
_entity.type
_entity.pdbx_description
1 polymer ?
#
loop_
_entity_poly.entity_id
_entity_poly.type
_entity_poly.pdbx_seq_one_letter_code
_entity_poly.pdbx_strand_id
1 'polypeptide(L)'
;MVSSDHLGPGEEGQIMVTVTTEGKKGPVTKTVQIRSNDPGKPLVILKLKANVLDPFHKGVHEAKEIFRTPCSRCHVEKGLGKSGAFLYQADCLLCHRRGKSAVSISEMKRLTREELEEIIKYGKPDTMMPGFSFEIGGPLTERQINSLVRYIKGR
;
A
#
# COMPACT_ATOMS: atom_id res chain seq x y z
N MET A 1 -10.38 -0.59 -22.72
CA MET A 1 -9.94 -0.54 -24.13
C MET A 1 -11.10 -0.01 -24.95
N VAL A 2 -10.83 0.68 -26.06
CA VAL A 2 -11.88 1.10 -27.01
C VAL A 2 -12.21 -0.12 -27.89
N SER A 3 -13.48 -0.29 -28.23
CA SER A 3 -13.97 -1.38 -29.09
C SER A 3 -13.48 -1.27 -30.55
N SER A 4 -13.16 -0.07 -31.01
CA SER A 4 -12.53 0.22 -32.30
C SER A 4 -11.71 1.52 -32.20
N ASP A 5 -10.59 1.62 -32.91
CA ASP A 5 -9.80 2.84 -33.06
C ASP A 5 -10.25 3.70 -34.27
N HIS A 6 -11.20 3.20 -35.06
CA HIS A 6 -11.84 3.89 -36.18
C HIS A 6 -13.36 3.75 -36.12
N LEU A 7 -14.09 4.84 -36.30
CA LEU A 7 -15.55 4.86 -36.40
C LEU A 7 -15.93 5.64 -37.66
N GLY A 8 -16.73 5.01 -38.52
CA GLY A 8 -17.32 5.64 -39.68
C GLY A 8 -18.40 6.67 -39.30
N PRO A 9 -18.84 7.52 -40.25
CA PRO A 9 -19.95 8.43 -40.02
C PRO A 9 -21.22 7.69 -39.58
N GLY A 10 -21.74 8.03 -38.40
CA GLY A 10 -22.93 7.39 -37.81
C GLY A 10 -22.67 6.05 -37.12
N GLU A 11 -21.41 5.58 -37.09
CA GLU A 11 -21.03 4.36 -36.38
C GLU A 11 -20.85 4.62 -34.87
N GLU A 12 -21.26 3.67 -34.05
CA GLU A 12 -21.13 3.74 -32.60
C GLU A 12 -19.99 2.84 -32.09
N GLY A 13 -19.23 3.36 -31.13
CA GLY A 13 -18.18 2.62 -30.44
C GLY A 13 -18.37 2.63 -28.93
N GLN A 14 -17.95 1.56 -28.27
CA GLN A 14 -17.90 1.45 -26.81
C GLN A 14 -16.47 1.68 -26.29
N ILE A 15 -16.36 2.39 -25.16
CA ILE A 15 -15.13 2.53 -24.39
C ILE A 15 -15.34 1.84 -23.04
N MET A 16 -14.65 0.73 -22.81
CA MET A 16 -14.69 0.05 -21.53
C MET A 16 -13.68 0.67 -20.57
N VAL A 17 -14.18 1.14 -19.43
CA VAL A 17 -13.40 1.78 -18.37
C VAL A 17 -13.55 0.99 -17.08
N THR A 18 -12.43 0.53 -16.54
CA THR A 18 -12.39 -0.17 -15.24
C THR A 18 -11.78 0.75 -14.19
N VAL A 19 -12.44 0.87 -13.04
CA VAL A 19 -11.94 1.64 -11.90
C VAL A 19 -11.65 0.67 -10.76
N THR A 20 -10.38 0.46 -10.46
CA THR A 20 -9.97 -0.30 -9.27
C THR A 20 -10.14 0.56 -8.01
N THR A 21 -10.88 0.05 -7.02
CA THR A 21 -11.08 0.70 -5.72
C THR A 21 -10.09 0.19 -4.66
N GLU A 22 -9.32 -0.84 -4.97
CA GLU A 22 -8.27 -1.37 -4.09
C GLU A 22 -7.28 -0.28 -3.68
N GLY A 23 -6.98 -0.23 -2.37
CA GLY A 23 -6.10 0.77 -1.77
C GLY A 23 -6.65 2.21 -1.76
N LYS A 24 -7.93 2.42 -2.10
CA LYS A 24 -8.58 3.75 -2.10
C LYS A 24 -9.66 3.82 -1.02
N LYS A 25 -9.90 5.03 -0.52
CA LYS A 25 -11.02 5.37 0.36
C LYS A 25 -11.44 6.81 0.19
N GLY A 26 -12.71 7.10 0.47
CA GLY A 26 -13.27 8.44 0.36
C GLY A 26 -13.53 8.88 -1.09
N PRO A 27 -13.63 10.19 -1.34
CA PRO A 27 -13.97 10.72 -2.66
C PRO A 27 -12.89 10.42 -3.69
N VAL A 28 -13.26 9.77 -4.79
CA VAL A 28 -12.41 9.48 -5.94
C VAL A 28 -13.02 10.11 -7.17
N THR A 29 -12.24 10.91 -7.89
CA THR A 29 -12.57 11.39 -9.23
C THR A 29 -11.60 10.80 -10.23
N LYS A 30 -12.12 10.18 -11.30
CA LYS A 30 -11.36 9.70 -12.44
C LYS A 30 -11.85 10.36 -13.71
N THR A 31 -10.91 10.61 -14.61
CA THR A 31 -11.17 11.34 -15.84
C THR A 31 -10.79 10.46 -17.02
N VAL A 32 -11.71 10.32 -17.97
CA VAL A 32 -11.44 9.69 -19.27
C VAL A 32 -11.47 10.81 -20.30
N GLN A 33 -10.35 10.98 -20.99
CA GLN A 33 -10.24 11.95 -22.07
C GLN A 33 -10.33 11.20 -23.39
N ILE A 34 -11.27 11.63 -24.24
CA ILE A 34 -11.49 11.08 -25.56
C ILE A 34 -11.12 12.17 -26.55
N ARG A 35 -10.12 11.90 -27.39
CA ARG A 35 -9.70 12.78 -28.47
C ARG A 35 -10.12 12.16 -29.79
N SER A 36 -10.73 12.95 -30.66
CA SER A 36 -11.16 12.54 -31.99
C SER A 36 -10.87 13.63 -33.02
N ASN A 37 -11.08 13.29 -34.29
CA ASN A 37 -11.05 14.21 -35.43
C ASN A 37 -12.41 14.90 -35.69
N ASP A 38 -13.35 14.83 -34.73
CA ASP A 38 -14.60 15.59 -34.79
C ASP A 38 -14.28 17.10 -34.81
N PRO A 39 -14.65 17.85 -35.85
CA PRO A 39 -14.30 19.28 -35.97
C PRO A 39 -15.08 20.15 -34.98
N GLY A 40 -16.24 19.72 -34.50
CA GLY A 40 -17.06 20.45 -33.53
C GLY A 40 -16.74 20.11 -32.08
N LYS A 41 -16.31 18.88 -31.80
CA LYS A 41 -16.00 18.41 -30.44
C LYS A 41 -14.77 17.48 -30.39
N PRO A 42 -13.56 17.99 -30.69
CA PRO A 42 -12.35 17.17 -30.81
C PRO A 42 -11.85 16.60 -29.47
N LEU A 43 -12.36 17.10 -28.33
CA LEU A 43 -12.04 16.61 -26.99
C LEU A 43 -13.31 16.46 -26.16
N VAL A 44 -13.58 15.25 -25.70
CA VAL A 44 -14.63 14.94 -24.73
C VAL A 44 -13.97 14.49 -23.43
N ILE A 45 -14.38 15.08 -22.31
CA ILE A 45 -13.87 14.73 -20.97
C ILE A 45 -15.02 14.14 -20.16
N LEU A 46 -14.93 12.85 -19.86
CA LEU A 46 -15.87 12.17 -18.97
C LEU A 46 -15.27 12.13 -17.56
N LYS A 47 -16.06 12.52 -16.55
CA LYS A 47 -15.66 12.49 -15.15
C LYS A 47 -16.49 11.44 -14.40
N LEU A 48 -15.81 10.45 -13.85
CA LEU A 48 -16.38 9.48 -12.93
C LEU A 48 -16.08 9.93 -11.49
N LYS A 49 -17.13 10.22 -10.73
CA LYS A 49 -17.05 10.56 -9.31
C LYS A 49 -17.68 9.43 -8.50
N ALA A 50 -16.98 8.95 -7.48
CA ALA A 50 -17.48 7.95 -6.55
C ALA A 50 -16.94 8.23 -5.14
N ASN A 51 -17.65 7.75 -4.12
CA ASN A 51 -17.13 7.69 -2.76
C ASN A 51 -16.78 6.23 -2.44
N VAL A 52 -15.50 5.91 -2.31
CA VAL A 52 -15.05 4.55 -2.00
C VAL A 52 -15.19 4.31 -0.51
N LEU A 53 -16.03 3.33 -0.16
CA LEU A 53 -16.22 2.91 1.22
C LEU A 53 -15.04 2.04 1.67
N ASP A 54 -14.52 2.33 2.86
CA ASP A 54 -13.49 1.53 3.54
C ASP A 54 -14.16 0.75 4.67
N PRO A 55 -14.44 -0.56 4.47
CA PRO A 55 -15.02 -1.39 5.51
C PRO A 55 -13.96 -1.90 6.49
N PHE A 56 -12.67 -1.83 6.15
CA PHE A 56 -11.60 -2.50 6.90
C PHE A 56 -11.03 -1.63 8.01
N HIS A 57 -10.82 -0.34 7.77
CA HIS A 57 -10.17 0.56 8.75
C HIS A 57 -11.17 1.29 9.65
N LYS A 58 -12.39 0.79 9.77
CA LYS A 58 -13.39 1.25 10.74
C LYS A 58 -13.39 0.31 11.94
N GLY A 59 -13.47 0.89 13.14
CA GLY A 59 -13.49 0.13 14.40
C GLY A 59 -12.10 -0.09 15.01
N VAL A 60 -12.08 -0.85 16.11
CA VAL A 60 -10.88 -1.19 16.86
C VAL A 60 -10.44 -2.59 16.44
N HIS A 61 -9.20 -2.71 15.96
CA HIS A 61 -8.59 -3.97 15.56
C HIS A 61 -7.30 -4.16 16.35
N GLU A 62 -6.98 -5.41 16.70
CA GLU A 62 -5.67 -5.70 17.27
C GLU A 62 -4.56 -5.50 16.23
N ALA A 63 -3.39 -5.04 16.67
CA ALA A 63 -2.26 -4.77 15.78
C ALA A 63 -1.84 -6.00 14.95
N LYS A 64 -1.96 -7.21 15.50
CA LYS A 64 -1.60 -8.47 14.82
C LYS A 64 -2.54 -8.86 13.67
N GLU A 65 -3.75 -8.27 13.60
CA GLU A 65 -4.71 -8.54 12.53
C GLU A 65 -4.16 -8.14 11.15
N ILE A 66 -3.19 -7.24 11.08
CA ILE A 66 -2.53 -6.86 9.82
C ILE A 66 -1.81 -8.04 9.15
N PHE A 67 -1.52 -9.12 9.88
CA PHE A 67 -0.90 -10.33 9.35
C PHE A 67 -1.90 -11.30 8.72
N ARG A 68 -3.20 -11.07 8.89
CA ARG A 68 -4.27 -11.98 8.44
C ARG A 68 -5.00 -11.43 7.22
N THR A 69 -5.51 -12.33 6.39
CA THR A 69 -6.36 -11.97 5.25
C THR A 69 -7.69 -11.39 5.74
N PRO A 70 -8.20 -10.29 5.16
CA PRO A 70 -7.69 -9.59 3.96
C PRO A 70 -6.67 -8.46 4.23
N CYS A 71 -6.36 -8.14 5.48
CA CYS A 71 -5.48 -7.04 5.86
C CYS A 71 -4.04 -7.21 5.34
N SER A 72 -3.52 -8.45 5.37
CA SER A 72 -2.18 -8.83 4.91
C SER A 72 -1.87 -8.37 3.48
N ARG A 73 -2.85 -8.38 2.59
CA ARG A 73 -2.72 -7.99 1.17
C ARG A 73 -2.09 -6.62 0.98
N CYS A 74 -2.44 -5.68 1.86
CA CYS A 74 -1.93 -4.32 1.80
C CYS A 74 -0.76 -4.07 2.76
N HIS A 75 -0.74 -4.76 3.90
CA HIS A 75 0.19 -4.49 5.00
C HIS A 75 1.47 -5.34 5.01
N VAL A 76 1.46 -6.53 4.40
CA VAL A 76 2.54 -7.54 4.57
C VAL A 76 2.87 -8.30 3.28
N GLU A 77 1.88 -8.59 2.43
CA GLU A 77 2.11 -9.50 1.30
C GLU A 77 3.09 -8.93 0.27
N LYS A 78 3.27 -7.60 0.25
CA LYS A 78 4.23 -6.94 -0.64
C LYS A 78 5.67 -7.24 -0.25
N GLY A 79 5.96 -7.57 1.01
CA GLY A 79 7.29 -7.93 1.50
C GLY A 79 7.61 -9.41 1.43
N LEU A 80 6.68 -10.27 1.00
CA LEU A 80 6.92 -11.71 0.92
C LEU A 80 8.15 -12.03 0.08
N GLY A 81 9.05 -12.84 0.64
CA GLY A 81 10.32 -13.22 0.03
C GLY A 81 11.37 -12.09 -0.05
N LYS A 82 11.08 -10.87 0.41
CA LYS A 82 12.02 -9.75 0.38
C LYS A 82 12.86 -9.65 1.66
N SER A 83 13.94 -8.90 1.58
CA SER A 83 14.86 -8.61 2.69
C SER A 83 15.41 -7.17 2.61
N GLY A 84 15.96 -6.67 3.72
CA GLY A 84 16.63 -5.38 3.81
C GLY A 84 15.76 -4.22 3.31
N ALA A 85 16.33 -3.39 2.43
CA ALA A 85 15.65 -2.22 1.87
C ALA A 85 14.33 -2.57 1.18
N PHE A 86 14.28 -3.68 0.43
CA PHE A 86 13.09 -4.07 -0.33
C PHE A 86 11.94 -4.52 0.58
N LEU A 87 12.25 -5.20 1.69
CA LEU A 87 11.24 -5.55 2.70
C LEU A 87 10.77 -4.31 3.43
N TYR A 88 11.69 -3.45 3.88
CA TYR A 88 11.36 -2.22 4.58
C TYR A 88 10.46 -1.30 3.74
N GLN A 89 10.79 -1.11 2.46
CA GLN A 89 10.01 -0.29 1.55
C GLN A 89 8.62 -0.85 1.26
N ALA A 90 8.49 -2.18 1.23
CA ALA A 90 7.23 -2.85 0.93
C ALA A 90 6.22 -2.74 2.07
N ASP A 91 6.64 -3.02 3.30
CA ASP A 91 5.71 -3.25 4.42
C ASP A 91 5.90 -2.25 5.57
N CYS A 92 7.14 -1.93 5.93
CA CYS A 92 7.42 -1.05 7.07
C CYS A 92 7.19 0.43 6.73
N LEU A 93 7.54 0.82 5.50
CA LEU A 93 7.53 2.21 5.08
C LEU A 93 6.12 2.82 5.14
N LEU A 94 5.06 2.04 4.98
CA LEU A 94 3.68 2.53 5.07
C LEU A 94 3.42 3.31 6.36
N CYS A 95 3.95 2.83 7.48
CA CYS A 95 3.84 3.50 8.79
C CYS A 95 5.00 4.47 9.05
N HIS A 96 6.21 4.12 8.62
CA HIS A 96 7.44 4.85 8.95
C HIS A 96 7.81 6.01 8.00
N ARG A 97 7.15 6.17 6.83
CA ARG A 97 7.52 7.14 5.76
C ARG A 97 7.59 8.60 6.19
N ARG A 98 6.90 9.00 7.27
CA ARG A 98 6.77 10.42 7.67
C ARG A 98 6.66 10.68 9.18
N GLY A 99 6.96 9.72 10.06
CA GLY A 99 6.89 9.96 11.51
C GLY A 99 5.46 10.04 12.10
N LYS A 100 4.41 10.06 11.27
CA LYS A 100 3.03 10.35 11.73
C LYS A 100 2.35 9.17 12.43
N SER A 101 2.61 7.95 11.99
CA SER A 101 2.02 6.72 12.56
C SER A 101 3.06 5.86 13.28
N ALA A 102 4.34 6.07 12.98
CA ALA A 102 5.48 5.43 13.63
C ALA A 102 6.73 6.32 13.45
N VAL A 103 7.74 6.13 14.31
CA VAL A 103 9.01 6.90 14.29
C VAL A 103 9.74 6.83 12.94
N SER A 104 10.49 7.86 12.60
CA SER A 104 11.24 7.90 11.34
C SER A 104 12.45 6.94 11.34
N ILE A 105 12.96 6.60 10.16
CA ILE A 105 14.20 5.79 10.05
C ILE A 105 15.40 6.46 10.72
N SER A 106 15.46 7.79 10.71
CA SER A 106 16.50 8.57 11.37
C SER A 106 16.45 8.44 12.90
N GLU A 107 15.26 8.33 13.48
CA GLU A 107 15.08 8.07 14.90
C GLU A 107 15.41 6.61 15.24
N MET A 108 14.95 5.65 14.43
CA MET A 108 15.27 4.23 14.63
C MET A 108 16.77 3.95 14.57
N LYS A 109 17.53 4.70 13.76
CA LYS A 109 19.00 4.60 13.71
C LYS A 109 19.68 4.86 15.05
N ARG A 110 19.04 5.62 15.95
CA ARG A 110 19.58 5.96 17.28
C ARG A 110 19.49 4.80 18.28
N LEU A 111 18.58 3.85 18.06
CA LEU A 111 18.47 2.66 18.89
C LEU A 111 19.72 1.78 18.73
N THR A 112 20.05 1.03 19.77
CA THR A 112 21.01 -0.08 19.69
C THR A 112 20.52 -1.14 18.71
N ARG A 113 21.42 -2.05 18.31
CA ARG A 113 21.04 -3.13 17.39
C ARG A 113 20.02 -4.05 18.06
N GLU A 114 20.26 -4.33 19.33
CA GLU A 114 19.53 -5.24 20.19
C GLU A 114 18.12 -4.70 20.44
N GLU A 115 17.98 -3.42 20.83
CA GLU A 115 16.67 -2.77 21.00
C GLU A 115 15.85 -2.76 19.71
N LEU A 116 16.50 -2.46 18.57
CA LEU A 116 15.80 -2.44 17.29
C LEU A 116 15.32 -3.84 16.89
N GLU A 117 16.16 -4.86 17.12
CA GLU A 117 15.79 -6.25 16.88
C GLU A 117 14.63 -6.70 17.77
N GLU A 118 14.68 -6.38 19.07
CA GLU A 118 13.64 -6.71 20.04
C GLU A 118 12.28 -6.08 19.67
N ILE A 119 12.29 -4.80 19.32
CA ILE A 119 11.09 -4.07 18.87
C ILE A 119 10.51 -4.69 17.58
N ILE A 120 11.34 -5.09 16.62
CA ILE A 120 10.86 -5.74 15.39
C ILE A 120 10.30 -7.13 15.70
N LYS A 121 10.96 -7.90 16.58
CA LYS A 121 10.54 -9.26 16.95
C LYS A 121 9.21 -9.27 17.70
N TYR A 122 9.10 -8.46 18.74
CA TYR A 122 8.01 -8.55 19.73
C TYR A 122 7.03 -7.38 19.67
N GLY A 123 7.34 -6.36 18.88
CA GLY A 123 6.52 -5.15 18.77
C GLY A 123 6.90 -4.13 19.83
N LYS A 124 6.12 -3.05 19.90
CA LYS A 124 6.30 -2.02 20.92
C LYS A 124 5.04 -1.90 21.78
N PRO A 125 5.13 -2.14 23.10
CA PRO A 125 4.00 -2.02 24.02
C PRO A 125 3.29 -0.67 23.89
N ASP A 126 1.98 -0.67 24.12
CA ASP A 126 1.10 0.51 24.04
C ASP A 126 1.13 1.23 22.68
N THR A 127 1.47 0.52 21.61
CA THR A 127 1.43 1.03 20.23
C THR A 127 0.77 0.05 19.28
N MET A 128 0.51 0.52 18.06
CA MET A 128 0.01 -0.31 16.95
C MET A 128 1.12 -1.08 16.22
N MET A 129 2.36 -1.13 16.75
CA MET A 129 3.43 -1.91 16.16
C MET A 129 3.39 -3.34 16.71
N PRO A 130 2.87 -4.32 15.96
CA PRO A 130 2.89 -5.71 16.41
C PRO A 130 4.31 -6.27 16.32
N GLY A 131 4.55 -7.41 16.96
CA GLY A 131 5.78 -8.15 16.74
C GLY A 131 5.71 -8.99 15.46
N PHE A 132 6.77 -8.89 14.66
CA PHE A 132 6.83 -9.51 13.33
C PHE A 132 7.54 -10.86 13.32
N SER A 133 8.11 -11.31 14.45
CA SER A 133 8.79 -12.61 14.51
C SER A 133 7.82 -13.76 14.26
N PHE A 134 8.25 -14.70 13.41
CA PHE A 134 7.53 -15.94 13.15
C PHE A 134 7.20 -16.72 14.43
N GLU A 135 8.08 -16.68 15.43
CA GLU A 135 7.94 -17.40 16.70
C GLU A 135 6.70 -16.98 17.50
N ILE A 136 6.23 -15.75 17.32
CA ILE A 136 5.06 -15.21 18.03
C ILE A 136 3.86 -14.98 17.09
N GLY A 137 3.89 -15.61 15.92
CA GLY A 137 2.80 -15.53 14.93
C GLY A 137 2.89 -14.35 13.95
N GLY A 138 4.04 -13.66 13.88
CA GLY A 138 4.36 -12.69 12.84
C GLY A 138 4.83 -13.35 11.53
N PRO A 139 5.03 -12.57 10.46
CA PRO A 139 5.34 -13.13 9.13
C PRO A 139 6.84 -13.27 8.83
N LEU A 140 7.74 -12.76 9.69
CA LEU A 140 9.15 -12.62 9.36
C LEU A 140 10.04 -13.68 10.03
N THR A 141 10.93 -14.26 9.23
CA THR A 141 12.01 -15.11 9.72
C THR A 141 13.11 -14.29 10.41
N GLU A 142 13.93 -14.92 11.26
CA GLU A 142 15.08 -14.26 11.89
C GLU A 142 16.03 -13.62 10.88
N ARG A 143 16.27 -14.29 9.74
CA ARG A 143 17.10 -13.76 8.65
C ARG A 143 16.54 -12.46 8.08
N GLN A 144 15.22 -12.37 7.91
CA GLN A 144 14.57 -11.16 7.43
C GLN A 144 14.63 -10.04 8.46
N ILE A 145 14.42 -10.35 9.74
CA ILE A 145 14.57 -9.37 10.84
C ILE A 145 16.00 -8.84 10.88
N ASN A 146 17.01 -9.71 10.85
CA ASN A 146 18.41 -9.29 10.83
C ASN A 146 18.73 -8.39 9.62
N SER A 147 18.13 -8.69 8.46
CA SER A 147 18.30 -7.87 7.25
C SER A 147 17.68 -6.47 7.39
N LEU A 148 16.55 -6.34 8.10
CA LEU A 148 15.91 -5.05 8.40
C LEU A 148 16.76 -4.23 9.36
N VAL A 149 17.24 -4.85 10.44
CA VAL A 149 18.14 -4.22 11.42
C VAL A 149 19.38 -3.66 10.71
N ARG A 150 20.02 -4.48 9.86
CA ARG A 150 21.19 -4.08 9.06
C ARG A 150 20.88 -2.87 8.17
N TYR A 151 19.79 -2.94 7.41
CA TYR A 151 19.35 -1.85 6.52
C TYR A 151 19.07 -0.54 7.29
N ILE A 152 18.32 -0.61 8.39
CA ILE A 152 17.96 0.57 9.19
C ILE A 152 19.23 1.21 9.77
N LYS A 153 20.17 0.42 10.28
CA LYS A 153 21.46 0.94 10.80
C LYS A 153 22.40 1.47 9.71
N GLY A 154 22.10 1.20 8.43
CA GLY A 154 22.94 1.62 7.29
C GLY A 154 24.25 0.84 7.20
N ARG A 155 24.23 -0.45 7.53
CA ARG A 155 25.36 -1.38 7.43
C ARG A 155 25.05 -2.53 6.48
#